data_AF-A0AAU6Q098-F1
#
_entry.id   AF-A0AAU6Q098-F1
#
_cell.length_a   1.000
_cell.length_b   1.000
_cell.length_c   1.000
_cell.angle_alpha   90.00
_cell.angle_beta   90.00
_cell.angle_gamma   90.00
#
_symmetry.space_group_name_H-M   'P 1'
#
loop_
_entity.id
_entity.type
_entity.pdbx_description
1 polymer ?
#
loop_
_entity_poly.entity_id
_entity_poly.type
_entity_poly.pdbx_seq_one_letter_code
_entity_poly.pdbx_strand_id
1 'polypeptide(L)'
;MNRLLALLFCGVLSLASASSVTLSPWQTARAERGTLTLLRVRDERCPPRAFCLMSGGVRATVLVRQGFHFRLVQVTWPGRAEVTPAGPLSLSRVSRRAGGAAPRLTFELGQ
;
A
#
# COMPACT_ATOMS: atom_id res chain seq x y z
N MET A 1 -46.60 26.17 -18.66
CA MET A 1 -45.97 24.83 -18.69
C MET A 1 -44.59 24.98 -19.30
N ASN A 2 -43.50 24.97 -18.52
CA ASN A 2 -42.10 24.79 -18.96
C ASN A 2 -41.12 25.12 -17.81
N ARG A 3 -41.01 24.27 -16.78
CA ARG A 3 -40.08 24.50 -15.65
C ARG A 3 -39.58 23.21 -14.97
N LEU A 4 -39.38 22.11 -15.70
CA LEU A 4 -39.01 20.82 -15.10
C LEU A 4 -37.97 20.03 -15.90
N LEU A 5 -36.91 20.69 -16.40
CA LEU A 5 -35.83 20.05 -17.14
C LEU A 5 -34.46 20.62 -16.71
N ALA A 6 -34.12 20.48 -15.43
CA ALA A 6 -32.82 20.94 -14.93
C ALA A 6 -32.30 20.16 -13.70
N LEU A 7 -32.61 18.86 -13.58
CA LEU A 7 -32.22 18.05 -12.40
C LEU A 7 -31.59 16.68 -12.74
N LEU A 8 -30.90 16.55 -13.88
CA LEU A 8 -30.26 15.28 -14.28
C LEU A 8 -28.79 15.45 -14.68
N PHE A 9 -28.03 16.17 -13.85
CA PHE A 9 -26.57 16.17 -13.90
C PHE A 9 -25.99 15.88 -12.51
N CYS A 10 -26.43 14.78 -11.88
CA CYS A 10 -25.63 14.12 -10.85
C CYS A 10 -24.46 13.45 -11.56
N GLY A 11 -23.42 14.26 -11.83
CA GLY A 11 -22.12 13.77 -12.26
C GLY A 11 -21.63 12.76 -11.23
N VAL A 12 -21.50 11.52 -11.68
CA VAL A 12 -20.89 10.43 -10.95
C VAL A 12 -19.45 10.84 -10.68
N LEU A 13 -19.19 11.40 -9.48
CA LEU A 13 -17.85 11.47 -8.96
C LEU A 13 -17.38 10.03 -8.80
N SER A 14 -16.59 9.55 -9.76
CA SER A 14 -15.83 8.32 -9.58
C SER A 14 -14.84 8.59 -8.46
N LEU A 15 -15.20 8.22 -7.23
CA LEU A 15 -14.23 8.09 -6.15
C LEU A 15 -13.27 7.00 -6.61
N ALA A 16 -12.06 7.41 -7.04
CA ALA A 16 -10.96 6.49 -7.25
C ALA A 16 -10.67 5.82 -5.90
N SER A 17 -11.24 4.62 -5.68
CA SER A 17 -11.03 3.86 -4.46
C SER A 17 -9.60 3.31 -4.48
N ALA A 18 -8.70 3.96 -3.76
CA ALA A 18 -7.43 3.37 -3.38
C ALA A 18 -7.70 2.35 -2.27
N SER A 19 -7.49 1.06 -2.56
CA SER A 19 -7.62 0.03 -1.53
C SER A 19 -6.39 0.07 -0.63
N SER A 20 -6.59 0.22 0.69
CA SER A 20 -5.49 0.22 1.65
C SER A 20 -5.45 -1.11 2.42
N VAL A 21 -4.26 -1.67 2.57
CA VAL A 21 -4.05 -2.91 3.32
C VAL A 21 -2.85 -2.80 4.24
N THR A 22 -3.02 -3.26 5.47
CA THR A 22 -1.96 -3.20 6.49
C THR A 22 -1.39 -4.59 6.73
N LEU A 23 -0.08 -4.74 6.59
CA LEU A 23 0.63 -6.00 6.71
C LEU A 23 1.79 -5.91 7.71
N SER A 24 2.03 -7.01 8.43
CA SER A 24 3.29 -7.26 9.13
C SER A 24 4.19 -8.14 8.24
N PRO A 25 5.51 -8.23 8.52
CA PRO A 25 6.38 -9.15 7.81
C PRO A 25 5.83 -10.57 7.81
N TRP A 26 5.98 -11.23 6.67
CA TRP A 26 5.47 -12.57 6.32
C TRP A 26 3.95 -12.68 6.27
N GLN A 27 3.21 -11.58 6.35
CA GLN A 27 1.76 -11.60 6.16
C GLN A 27 1.37 -11.38 4.71
N THR A 28 0.28 -12.04 4.34
CA THR A 28 -0.37 -11.93 3.04
C THR A 28 -1.77 -11.35 3.22
N ALA A 29 -2.15 -10.39 2.38
CA ALA A 29 -3.51 -9.87 2.30
C ALA A 29 -3.99 -9.87 0.85
N ARG A 30 -5.29 -10.05 0.68
CA ARG A 30 -5.97 -9.85 -0.58
C ARG A 30 -6.28 -8.36 -0.72
N ALA A 31 -5.85 -7.76 -1.82
CA ALA A 31 -6.29 -6.45 -2.28
C ALA A 31 -7.31 -6.66 -3.40
N GLU A 32 -8.03 -5.61 -3.80
CA GLU A 32 -9.08 -5.74 -4.84
C GLU A 32 -8.56 -6.38 -6.14
N ARG A 33 -7.36 -5.99 -6.57
CA ARG A 33 -6.76 -6.40 -7.86
C ARG A 33 -5.68 -7.47 -7.74
N GLY A 34 -5.46 -8.02 -6.54
CA GLY A 34 -4.39 -9.00 -6.36
C GLY A 34 -4.15 -9.43 -4.93
N THR A 35 -3.04 -10.11 -4.70
CA THR A 35 -2.58 -10.54 -3.39
C THR A 35 -1.23 -9.91 -3.13
N LEU A 36 -1.08 -9.31 -1.95
CA LEU A 36 0.14 -8.66 -1.49
C LEU A 36 0.70 -9.47 -0.33
N THR A 37 1.97 -9.86 -0.44
CA THR A 37 2.70 -10.53 0.63
C THR A 37 3.90 -9.70 1.03
N LEU A 38 3.96 -9.24 2.27
CA LEU A 38 5.08 -8.50 2.79
C LEU A 38 6.17 -9.49 3.22
N LEU A 39 7.30 -9.54 2.52
CA LEU A 39 8.36 -10.51 2.81
C LEU A 39 9.36 -9.99 3.82
N ARG A 40 9.79 -8.73 3.65
CA ARG A 40 10.85 -8.15 4.47
C ARG A 40 10.63 -6.67 4.65
N VAL A 41 11.00 -6.18 5.83
CA VAL A 41 11.13 -4.76 6.12
C VAL A 41 12.55 -4.51 6.58
N ARG A 42 13.22 -3.55 5.95
CA ARG A 42 14.55 -3.07 6.32
C ARG A 42 14.46 -1.59 6.64
N ASP A 43 15.22 -1.19 7.63
CA ASP A 43 15.42 0.19 8.01
C ASP A 43 16.92 0.45 7.94
N GLU A 44 17.36 1.26 6.97
CA GLU A 44 18.79 1.48 6.71
C GLU A 44 19.45 2.41 7.72
N ARG A 45 18.66 3.17 8.49
CA ARG A 45 19.16 4.17 9.44
C ARG A 45 19.24 3.64 10.87
N CYS A 46 18.78 2.41 11.08
CA CYS A 46 18.66 1.85 12.40
C CYS A 46 19.75 0.78 12.63
N PRO A 47 20.35 0.73 13.84
CA PRO A 47 21.27 -0.35 14.18
C PRO A 47 20.60 -1.73 14.03
N PRO A 48 21.38 -2.82 13.86
CA PRO A 48 20.83 -4.16 13.70
C PRO A 48 19.84 -4.48 14.82
N ARG A 49 18.61 -4.87 14.46
CA ARG A 49 17.46 -5.16 15.35
C ARG A 49 16.67 -3.96 15.90
N ALA A 50 16.98 -2.74 15.49
CA ALA A 50 16.16 -1.57 15.81
C ALA A 50 15.27 -1.15 14.62
N PHE A 51 14.10 -0.55 14.90
CA PHE A 51 13.18 0.00 13.88
C PHE A 51 13.01 1.52 14.09
N CYS A 52 13.65 2.31 13.25
CA CYS A 52 13.75 3.77 13.28
C CYS A 52 12.78 4.37 12.24
N LEU A 53 11.53 3.91 12.29
CA LEU A 53 10.52 4.24 11.29
C LEU A 53 10.31 5.76 11.14
N MET A 54 10.52 6.53 12.21
CA MET A 54 10.41 8.00 12.21
C MET A 54 11.54 8.72 11.47
N SER A 55 12.66 8.04 11.22
CA SER A 55 13.83 8.61 10.55
C SER A 55 13.70 8.61 9.03
N GLY A 56 12.65 8.00 8.47
CA GLY A 56 12.49 7.77 7.04
C GLY A 56 13.51 6.77 6.48
N GLY A 57 13.28 6.26 5.26
CA GLY A 57 14.15 5.26 4.63
C GLY A 57 13.77 3.81 4.94
N VAL A 58 12.50 3.56 5.27
CA VAL A 58 11.98 2.19 5.42
C VAL A 58 11.86 1.59 4.03
N ARG A 59 12.49 0.43 3.81
CA ARG A 59 12.36 -0.35 2.58
C ARG A 59 11.60 -1.63 2.85
N ALA A 60 10.56 -1.88 2.06
CA ALA A 60 9.75 -3.08 2.16
C ALA A 60 9.84 -3.88 0.86
N THR A 61 10.08 -5.19 0.99
CA THR A 61 10.01 -6.12 -0.12
C THR A 61 8.64 -6.78 -0.12
N VAL A 62 7.87 -6.56 -1.19
CA VAL A 62 6.50 -7.03 -1.33
C VAL A 62 6.40 -7.93 -2.56
N LEU A 63 5.85 -9.13 -2.38
CA LEU A 63 5.44 -9.98 -3.49
C LEU A 63 3.99 -9.63 -3.85
N VAL A 64 3.80 -9.14 -5.07
CA VAL A 64 2.49 -8.86 -5.63
C VAL A 64 2.11 -9.96 -6.61
N ARG A 65 0.90 -10.49 -6.47
CA ARG A 65 0.36 -11.51 -7.37
C ARG A 65 -1.01 -11.11 -7.90
N GLN A 66 -1.21 -11.23 -9.20
CA GLN A 66 -2.52 -11.12 -9.85
C GLN A 66 -2.68 -12.30 -10.82
N GLY A 67 -3.55 -13.25 -10.47
CA GLY A 67 -3.69 -14.51 -11.21
C GLY A 67 -2.37 -15.29 -11.24
N PHE A 68 -1.83 -15.46 -12.45
CA PHE A 68 -0.54 -16.13 -12.71
C PHE A 68 0.66 -15.17 -12.76
N HIS A 69 0.41 -13.85 -12.78
CA HIS A 69 1.48 -12.86 -12.78
C HIS A 69 1.94 -12.61 -11.35
N PHE A 70 3.24 -12.70 -11.13
CA PHE A 70 3.87 -12.35 -9.86
C PHE A 70 5.00 -11.36 -10.12
N ARG A 71 5.15 -10.39 -9.22
CA ARG A 71 6.24 -9.43 -9.24
C ARG A 71 6.68 -9.16 -7.82
N LEU A 72 7.98 -9.27 -7.59
CA LEU A 72 8.60 -8.82 -6.35
C LEU A 72 9.01 -7.37 -6.53
N VAL A 73 8.48 -6.49 -5.69
CA VAL A 73 8.73 -5.05 -5.75
C VAL A 73 9.30 -4.56 -4.43
N GLN A 74 10.18 -3.57 -4.51
CA GLN A 74 10.72 -2.91 -3.35
C GLN A 74 10.11 -1.52 -3.28
N VAL A 75 9.36 -1.24 -2.21
CA VAL A 75 8.77 0.07 -1.96
C VAL A 75 9.48 0.73 -0.80
N THR A 76 9.63 2.05 -0.88
CA THR A 76 10.29 2.86 0.14
C THR A 76 9.31 3.82 0.80
N TRP A 77 9.58 4.16 2.06
CA TRP A 77 8.83 5.20 2.79
C TRP A 77 9.77 6.21 3.44
N PRO A 78 9.50 7.53 3.31
CA PRO A 78 8.54 8.10 2.35
C PRO A 78 9.03 7.84 0.92
N GLY A 79 8.12 7.48 0.01
CA GLY A 79 8.52 7.04 -1.33
C GLY A 79 7.39 7.06 -2.34
N ARG A 80 7.74 6.73 -3.58
CA ARG A 80 6.84 6.80 -4.75
C ARG A 80 6.08 5.49 -4.93
N ALA A 81 4.96 5.58 -5.65
CA ALA A 81 4.22 4.39 -6.06
C ALA A 81 5.03 3.60 -7.10
N GLU A 82 5.08 2.29 -6.94
CA GLU A 82 5.73 1.35 -7.85
C GLU A 82 4.67 0.65 -8.71
N VAL A 83 4.91 0.54 -10.02
CA VAL A 83 3.96 -0.12 -10.93
C VAL A 83 4.06 -1.64 -10.74
N THR A 84 2.94 -2.27 -10.38
CA THR A 84 2.87 -3.72 -10.18
C THR A 84 1.78 -4.32 -11.08
N PRO A 85 1.73 -5.66 -11.25
CA PRO A 85 0.65 -6.30 -11.99
C PRO A 85 -0.74 -5.89 -11.46
N ALA A 86 -0.88 -5.81 -10.14
CA ALA A 86 -2.15 -5.46 -9.50
C ALA A 86 -2.48 -3.94 -9.52
N GLY A 87 -1.62 -3.10 -10.11
CA GLY A 87 -1.74 -1.64 -10.11
C GLY A 87 -0.57 -0.94 -9.42
N PRO A 88 -0.57 0.40 -9.36
CA PRO A 88 0.44 1.17 -8.63
C PRO A 88 0.33 0.89 -7.12
N LEU A 89 1.44 0.46 -6.51
CA LEU A 89 1.57 0.15 -5.10
C LEU A 89 2.42 1.21 -4.41
N SER A 90 1.88 1.93 -3.44
CA SER A 90 2.63 2.85 -2.59
C SER A 90 2.61 2.39 -1.14
N LEU A 91 3.65 2.75 -0.39
CA LEU A 91 3.68 2.59 1.06
C LEU A 91 3.22 3.92 1.66
N SER A 92 2.03 3.97 2.24
CA SER A 92 1.44 5.23 2.75
C SER A 92 1.72 5.44 4.23
N ARG A 93 1.69 4.37 5.03
CA ARG A 93 1.93 4.44 6.48
C ARG A 93 2.86 3.37 6.98
N VAL A 94 3.67 3.76 7.95
CA VAL A 94 4.53 2.87 8.71
C VAL A 94 4.21 3.05 10.18
N SER A 95 3.88 1.96 10.88
CA SER A 95 3.54 2.00 12.30
C SER A 95 4.40 1.06 13.12
N ARG A 96 4.92 1.58 14.24
CA ARG A 96 5.70 0.81 15.21
C ARG A 96 4.75 -0.02 16.07
N ARG A 97 5.15 -1.26 16.39
CA ARG A 97 4.53 -2.01 17.49
C ARG A 97 5.36 -1.86 18.76
N ALA A 98 4.68 -1.83 19.90
CA ALA A 98 5.33 -1.84 21.21
C ALA A 98 6.14 -3.13 21.42
N GLY A 99 7.18 -3.05 22.27
CA GLY A 99 7.92 -4.23 22.73
C GLY A 99 8.84 -4.90 21.69
N GLY A 100 9.34 -4.16 20.68
CA GLY A 100 10.29 -4.72 19.70
C GLY A 100 9.66 -5.62 18.63
N ALA A 101 8.33 -5.73 18.59
CA ALA A 101 7.64 -6.46 17.56
C ALA A 101 7.80 -5.80 16.17
N ALA A 102 7.71 -6.63 15.13
CA ALA A 102 7.85 -6.19 13.76
C ALA A 102 6.86 -5.07 13.39
N PRO A 103 7.28 -4.07 12.59
CA PRO A 103 6.43 -2.95 12.21
C PRO A 103 5.26 -3.40 11.35
N ARG A 104 4.16 -2.65 11.39
CA ARG A 104 3.06 -2.81 10.43
C ARG A 104 3.15 -1.73 9.37
N LEU A 105 3.02 -2.13 8.12
CA LEU A 105 3.09 -1.28 6.94
C LEU A 105 1.72 -1.23 6.27
N THR A 106 1.21 -0.04 6.01
CA THR A 106 -0.01 0.18 5.24
C THR A 106 0.35 0.54 3.81
N PHE A 107 -0.08 -0.29 2.89
CA PHE A 107 0.07 -0.08 1.46
C PHE A 107 -1.22 0.43 0.86
N GLU A 108 -1.10 1.28 -0.14
CA GLU A 108 -2.21 1.71 -0.98
C GLU A 108 -2.01 1.16 -2.39
N LEU A 109 -3.08 0.58 -2.92
CA LEU A 109 -3.13 0.08 -4.29
C LEU A 109 -4.08 0.98 -5.08
N GLY A 110 -3.52 1.74 -6.01
CA GLY A 110 -4.28 2.64 -6.87
C GLY A 110 -4.95 1.92 -8.04
N GLN A 111 -5.92 2.62 -8.64
CA GLN A 111 -6.68 2.16 -9.80
C GLN A 111 -6.01 2.50 -11.13
#